data_AF-A0A3D2VAW0-F1
#
_entry.id   AF-A0A3D2VAW0-F1
#
_cell.length_a   1.000
_cell.length_b   1.000
_cell.length_c   1.000
_cell.angle_alpha   90.00
_cell.angle_beta   90.00
_cell.angle_gamma   90.00
#
_symmetry.space_group_name_H-M   'P 1'
#
loop_
_entity.id
_entity.type
_entity.pdbx_description
1 polymer ?
#
loop_
_entity_poly.entity_id
_entity_poly.type
_entity_poly.pdbx_seq_one_letter_code
_entity_poly.pdbx_strand_id
1 'polypeptide(L)'
;MAAPGFWDNQEKAQQIIADLKSLKAIADPISELKQAEADLEALLEMVSEDPSITEEVDAEICRLESLVADLELKSLLSGPHDAAGAIMTINARDGGTDANDWAEMLLRMYIQWAQKSGYQASLLDRSDNEEAGINSATVTIRGPMA
;
A
#
# COMPACT_ATOMS: atom_id res chain seq x y z
N MET A 1 -3.02 -18.02 -16.26
CA MET A 1 -3.93 -17.15 -17.03
C MET A 1 -4.00 -17.48 -18.52
N ALA A 2 -2.96 -18.06 -19.13
CA ALA A 2 -2.96 -18.42 -20.57
C ALA A 2 -3.63 -19.76 -20.91
N ALA A 3 -4.20 -20.46 -19.92
CA ALA A 3 -4.85 -21.74 -20.15
C ALA A 3 -6.22 -21.53 -20.85
N PRO A 4 -6.58 -22.37 -21.84
CA PRO A 4 -7.91 -22.35 -22.45
C PRO A 4 -9.00 -22.53 -21.38
N GLY A 5 -10.05 -21.70 -21.45
CA GLY A 5 -11.20 -21.77 -20.53
C GLY A 5 -11.04 -21.07 -19.18
N PHE A 6 -9.90 -20.43 -18.92
CA PHE A 6 -9.71 -19.66 -17.67
C PHE A 6 -10.73 -18.52 -17.50
N TRP A 7 -11.13 -17.88 -18.60
CA TRP A 7 -12.07 -16.77 -18.61
C TRP A 7 -13.54 -17.18 -18.72
N ASP A 8 -13.82 -18.48 -18.88
CA ASP A 8 -15.20 -18.99 -19.05
C ASP A 8 -16.03 -18.82 -17.77
N ASN A 9 -15.37 -18.75 -16.61
CA ASN A 9 -15.98 -18.42 -15.34
C ASN A 9 -15.33 -17.16 -14.76
N GLN A 10 -15.97 -16.02 -15.01
CA GLN A 10 -15.47 -14.70 -14.61
C GLN A 10 -15.28 -14.56 -13.09
N GLU A 11 -16.18 -15.14 -12.28
CA GLU A 11 -16.12 -15.08 -10.83
C GLU A 11 -14.89 -15.85 -10.29
N LYS A 12 -14.66 -17.07 -10.78
CA LYS A 12 -13.47 -17.86 -10.43
C LYS A 12 -12.19 -17.18 -10.91
N ALA A 13 -12.19 -16.62 -12.12
CA ALA A 13 -11.04 -15.90 -12.65
C ALA A 13 -10.67 -14.69 -11.77
N GLN A 14 -11.67 -13.91 -11.33
CA GLN A 14 -11.46 -12.78 -10.43
C GLN A 14 -10.88 -13.20 -9.08
N GLN A 15 -11.39 -14.29 -8.49
CA GLN A 15 -10.85 -14.80 -7.23
C GLN A 15 -9.37 -15.19 -7.37
N ILE A 16 -9.03 -15.95 -8.43
CA ILE A 16 -7.63 -16.37 -8.67
C ILE A 16 -6.71 -15.16 -8.88
N ILE A 17 -7.18 -14.12 -9.59
CA ILE A 17 -6.41 -12.90 -9.79
C ILE A 17 -6.19 -12.17 -8.46
N ALA A 18 -7.22 -12.10 -7.61
CA ALA A 18 -7.10 -11.49 -6.29
C ALA A 18 -6.08 -12.24 -5.43
N ASP A 19 -6.18 -13.58 -5.38
CA ASP A 19 -5.25 -14.43 -4.62
C ASP A 19 -3.81 -14.28 -5.12
N LEU A 20 -3.62 -14.26 -6.45
CA LEU A 20 -2.31 -14.03 -7.06
C LEU A 20 -1.75 -12.67 -6.68
N LYS A 21 -2.57 -11.61 -6.67
CA LYS A 21 -2.14 -10.27 -6.28
C LYS A 21 -1.69 -10.24 -4.82
N SER A 22 -2.41 -10.91 -3.93
CA SER A 22 -2.05 -11.03 -2.51
C SER A 22 -0.75 -11.80 -2.31
N LEU A 23 -0.54 -12.91 -3.02
CA LEU A 23 0.71 -13.66 -2.95
C LEU A 23 1.90 -12.87 -3.48
N LYS A 24 1.71 -12.16 -4.61
CA LYS A 24 2.74 -11.28 -5.18
C LYS A 24 3.12 -10.12 -4.27
N ALA A 25 2.15 -9.56 -3.54
CA ALA A 25 2.42 -8.50 -2.57
C ALA A 25 3.38 -8.92 -1.44
N ILE A 26 3.54 -10.23 -1.22
CA ILE A 26 4.49 -10.81 -0.27
C ILE A 26 5.77 -11.26 -0.99
N ALA A 27 5.64 -11.97 -2.11
CA ALA A 27 6.78 -12.58 -2.81
C ALA A 27 7.66 -11.56 -3.55
N ASP A 28 7.05 -10.57 -4.21
CA ASP A 28 7.78 -9.60 -5.04
C ASP A 28 8.73 -8.73 -4.19
N PRO A 29 8.33 -8.18 -3.02
CA PRO A 29 9.26 -7.42 -2.16
C PRO A 29 10.44 -8.26 -1.64
N ILE A 30 10.22 -9.55 -1.35
CA ILE A 30 11.32 -10.45 -0.94
C ILE A 30 12.28 -10.68 -2.11
N SER A 31 11.75 -10.83 -3.33
CA SER A 31 12.59 -10.96 -4.53
C SER A 31 13.38 -9.68 -4.80
N GLU A 32 12.77 -8.51 -4.59
CA GLU A 32 13.44 -7.21 -4.72
C GLU A 32 14.54 -7.04 -3.68
N LEU A 33 14.29 -7.41 -2.42
CA LEU A 33 15.31 -7.36 -1.37
C LEU A 33 16.52 -8.23 -1.72
N LYS A 34 16.30 -9.45 -2.22
CA LYS A 34 17.39 -10.34 -2.67
C LYS A 34 18.17 -9.78 -3.84
N GLN A 35 17.49 -9.07 -4.75
CA GLN A 35 18.18 -8.40 -5.86
C GLN A 35 19.02 -7.23 -5.33
N ALA A 36 18.48 -6.42 -4.42
CA ALA A 36 19.20 -5.32 -3.78
C ALA A 36 20.45 -5.80 -3.02
N GLU A 37 20.34 -6.93 -2.32
CA GLU A 37 21.47 -7.58 -1.65
C GLU A 37 22.57 -7.96 -2.65
N ALA A 38 22.21 -8.62 -3.76
CA ALA A 38 23.16 -9.00 -4.80
C ALA A 38 23.80 -7.78 -5.51
N ASP A 39 23.01 -6.72 -5.74
CA ASP A 39 23.49 -5.47 -6.34
C ASP A 39 24.48 -4.77 -5.39
N LEU A 40 24.20 -4.75 -4.08
CA LEU A 40 25.10 -4.21 -3.08
C LEU A 40 26.40 -5.00 -2.97
N GLU A 41 26.34 -6.35 -3.01
CA GLU A 41 27.54 -7.20 -3.04
C GLU A 41 28.44 -6.83 -4.23
N ALA A 42 27.87 -6.66 -5.42
CA ALA A 42 28.62 -6.25 -6.61
C ALA A 42 29.23 -4.84 -6.48
N LEU A 43 28.49 -3.88 -5.91
CA LEU A 43 28.99 -2.53 -5.68
C LEU A 43 30.16 -2.52 -4.67
N LEU A 44 30.09 -3.35 -3.63
CA LEU A 44 31.17 -3.50 -2.64
C LEU A 44 32.44 -4.11 -3.25
N GLU A 45 32.32 -5.01 -4.23
CA GLU A 45 33.47 -5.49 -5.00
C GLU A 45 34.07 -4.36 -5.85
N MET A 46 33.24 -3.61 -6.56
CA MET A 46 33.68 -2.52 -7.45
C MET A 46 34.34 -1.36 -6.69
N VAL A 47 33.83 -0.97 -5.52
CA VAL A 47 34.36 0.18 -4.75
C VAL A 47 35.77 -0.09 -4.22
N SER A 48 36.14 -1.37 -4.06
CA SER A 48 37.49 -1.76 -3.69
C SER A 48 38.52 -1.43 -4.79
N GLU A 49 38.08 -1.39 -6.05
CA GLU A 49 38.91 -1.04 -7.22
C GLU A 49 38.79 0.44 -7.59
N ASP A 50 37.60 1.01 -7.46
CA ASP A 50 37.30 2.41 -7.76
C ASP A 50 36.57 3.10 -6.59
N PRO A 51 37.29 3.80 -5.69
CA PRO A 51 36.68 4.49 -4.57
C PRO A 51 35.69 5.61 -4.95
N SER A 52 35.65 6.04 -6.22
CA SER A 52 34.76 7.13 -6.64
C SER A 52 33.27 6.75 -6.61
N ILE A 53 32.94 5.47 -6.58
CA ILE A 53 31.55 4.97 -6.53
C ILE A 53 31.02 4.79 -5.10
N THR A 54 31.75 5.25 -4.07
CA THR A 54 31.32 5.10 -2.67
C THR A 54 29.91 5.66 -2.42
N GLU A 55 29.54 6.75 -3.09
CA GLU A 55 28.19 7.33 -2.98
C GLU A 55 27.08 6.40 -3.50
N GLU A 56 27.39 5.54 -4.48
CA GLU A 56 26.46 4.54 -5.01
C GLU A 56 26.22 3.40 -4.01
N VAL A 57 27.27 2.99 -3.29
CA VAL A 57 27.18 2.02 -2.19
C VAL A 57 26.27 2.55 -1.07
N ASP A 58 26.49 3.80 -0.64
CA ASP A 58 25.69 4.43 0.42
C ASP A 58 24.20 4.54 0.03
N ALA A 59 23.92 4.88 -1.24
CA ALA A 59 22.56 4.93 -1.76
C ALA A 59 21.89 3.55 -1.76
N GLU A 60 22.59 2.49 -2.15
CA GLU A 60 22.04 1.13 -2.17
C GLU A 60 21.83 0.58 -0.76
N ILE A 61 22.71 0.90 0.20
CA ILE A 61 22.50 0.59 1.63
C ILE A 61 21.20 1.24 2.13
N CYS A 62 21.00 2.55 1.86
CA CYS A 62 19.78 3.24 2.27
C CYS A 62 18.52 2.64 1.64
N ARG A 63 18.61 2.19 0.38
CA ARG A 63 17.53 1.48 -0.30
C ARG A 63 17.22 0.15 0.40
N LEU A 64 18.24 -0.62 0.72
CA LEU A 64 18.11 -1.93 1.37
C LEU A 64 17.52 -1.81 2.78
N GLU A 65 17.99 -0.84 3.58
CA GLU A 65 17.41 -0.52 4.89
C GLU A 65 15.92 -0.19 4.81
N SER A 66 15.53 0.62 3.81
CA SER A 66 14.12 0.96 3.59
C SER A 66 13.27 -0.26 3.23
N LEU A 67 13.77 -1.13 2.34
CA LEU A 67 13.08 -2.36 1.94
C LEU A 67 12.90 -3.32 3.12
N VAL A 68 13.92 -3.46 3.96
CA VAL A 68 13.86 -4.31 5.17
C VAL A 68 12.83 -3.75 6.15
N ALA A 69 12.86 -2.45 6.44
CA ALA A 69 11.90 -1.83 7.35
C ALA A 69 10.44 -2.01 6.88
N ASP A 70 10.19 -1.86 5.57
CA ASP A 70 8.86 -2.08 4.99
C ASP A 70 8.41 -3.55 5.09
N LEU A 71 9.33 -4.49 4.88
CA LEU A 71 9.06 -5.92 5.04
C LEU A 71 8.80 -6.31 6.50
N GLU A 72 9.57 -5.76 7.44
CA GLU A 72 9.35 -5.95 8.86
C GLU A 72 7.96 -5.46 9.27
N LEU A 73 7.56 -4.25 8.85
CA LEU A 73 6.24 -3.71 9.13
C LEU A 73 5.13 -4.63 8.58
N LYS A 74 5.27 -5.10 7.34
CA LYS A 74 4.30 -6.04 6.74
C LYS A 74 4.26 -7.38 7.47
N SER A 75 5.39 -7.85 8.02
CA SER A 75 5.45 -9.09 8.78
C SER A 75 4.65 -9.02 10.08
N LEU A 76 4.45 -7.82 10.64
CA LEU A 76 3.62 -7.60 11.82
C LEU A 76 2.12 -7.77 11.52
N LEU A 77 1.70 -7.61 10.26
CA LEU A 77 0.32 -7.71 9.81
C LEU A 77 -0.11 -9.18 9.62
N SER A 78 -0.14 -9.91 10.74
CA SER A 78 -0.44 -11.34 10.82
C SER A 78 -1.80 -11.66 11.48
N GLY A 79 -2.63 -10.65 11.68
CA GLY A 79 -3.97 -10.77 12.23
C GLY A 79 -4.93 -11.50 11.28
N PRO A 80 -6.04 -12.05 11.80
CA PRO A 80 -7.01 -12.83 11.02
C PRO A 80 -7.72 -12.04 9.92
N HIS A 81 -7.69 -10.70 10.00
CA HIS A 81 -8.36 -9.80 9.07
C HIS A 81 -7.40 -8.90 8.31
N ASP A 82 -6.08 -9.00 8.53
CA ASP A 82 -5.11 -8.10 7.91
C ASP A 82 -5.02 -8.32 6.40
N ALA A 83 -5.43 -9.49 5.90
CA ALA A 83 -5.54 -9.74 4.46
C ALA A 83 -6.82 -9.16 3.82
N ALA A 84 -7.79 -8.70 4.62
CA ALA A 84 -9.05 -8.15 4.12
C ALA A 84 -8.91 -6.67 3.75
N GLY A 85 -9.83 -6.17 2.94
CA GLY A 85 -9.97 -4.73 2.75
C GLY A 85 -10.59 -4.07 3.97
N ALA A 86 -10.27 -2.79 4.19
CA ALA A 86 -10.81 -2.00 5.27
C ALA A 86 -12.07 -1.22 4.85
N ILE A 87 -12.99 -1.03 5.79
CA ILE A 87 -14.06 -0.03 5.70
C ILE A 87 -13.74 1.04 6.73
N MET A 88 -13.52 2.26 6.26
CA MET A 88 -13.20 3.42 7.09
C MET A 88 -14.36 4.39 7.06
N THR A 89 -14.86 4.76 8.25
CA THR A 89 -15.88 5.79 8.40
C THR A 89 -15.33 6.97 9.20
N ILE A 90 -15.41 8.16 8.62
CA ILE A 90 -15.05 9.42 9.27
C ILE A 90 -16.34 10.11 9.69
N ASN A 91 -16.41 10.58 10.93
CA ASN A 91 -17.56 11.29 11.46
C ASN A 91 -17.08 12.60 12.09
N ALA A 92 -17.64 13.73 11.64
CA ALA A 92 -17.52 14.98 12.36
C ALA A 92 -18.38 14.89 13.63
N ARG A 93 -17.78 15.23 14.77
CA ARG A 93 -18.46 15.21 16.08
C ARG A 93 -18.45 16.62 16.65
N ASP A 94 -17.92 16.78 17.86
CA ASP A 94 -17.87 18.06 18.53
C ASP A 94 -16.94 19.02 17.81
N GLY A 95 -17.36 20.29 17.70
CA GLY A 95 -16.59 21.37 17.06
C GLY A 95 -17.34 22.11 15.95
N GLY A 96 -18.58 21.71 15.63
CA GLY A 96 -19.41 22.40 14.65
C GLY A 96 -18.78 22.42 13.26
N THR A 97 -19.00 23.51 12.52
CA THR A 97 -18.58 23.67 11.12
C THR A 97 -17.08 23.46 10.90
N ASP A 98 -16.22 23.86 11.85
CA ASP A 98 -14.77 23.62 11.77
C ASP A 98 -14.42 22.12 11.83
N ALA A 99 -15.13 21.35 12.67
CA ALA A 99 -14.96 19.90 12.74
C ALA A 99 -15.47 19.20 11.46
N ASN A 100 -16.51 19.75 10.83
CA ASN A 100 -17.01 19.26 9.55
C ASN A 100 -15.99 19.46 8.42
N ASP A 101 -15.36 20.64 8.34
CA ASP A 101 -14.31 20.92 7.35
C ASP A 101 -13.08 20.04 7.58
N TRP A 102 -12.68 19.86 8.85
CA TRP A 102 -11.58 18.95 9.20
C TRP A 102 -11.87 17.49 8.83
N ALA A 103 -13.10 17.01 9.05
CA ALA A 103 -13.50 15.68 8.63
C ALA A 103 -13.37 15.50 7.11
N GLU A 104 -13.67 16.53 6.33
CA GLU A 104 -13.51 16.50 4.87
C GLU A 104 -12.02 16.49 4.48
N MET A 105 -11.18 17.26 5.17
CA MET A 105 -9.72 17.22 4.98
C MET A 105 -9.16 15.82 5.24
N LEU A 106 -9.58 15.17 6.33
CA LEU A 106 -9.16 13.80 6.64
C LEU A 106 -9.62 12.80 5.57
N LEU A 107 -10.86 12.92 5.08
CA LEU A 107 -11.36 12.08 4.00
C LEU A 107 -10.47 12.18 2.76
N ARG A 108 -10.14 13.41 2.33
CA ARG A 108 -9.26 13.63 1.18
C ARG A 108 -7.86 13.06 1.43
N MET A 109 -7.31 13.25 2.64
CA MET A 109 -6.00 12.74 3.02
C MET A 109 -5.92 11.21 2.92
N TYR A 110 -6.89 10.49 3.47
CA TYR A 110 -6.89 9.02 3.45
C TYR A 110 -7.17 8.44 2.06
N ILE A 111 -8.01 9.08 1.24
CA ILE A 111 -8.20 8.67 -0.16
C ILE A 111 -6.90 8.81 -0.94
N GLN A 112 -6.19 9.93 -0.78
CA GLN A 112 -4.89 10.15 -1.44
C GLN A 112 -3.81 9.18 -0.93
N TRP A 113 -3.75 8.94 0.39
CA TRP A 113 -2.85 7.95 0.97
C TRP A 113 -3.11 6.56 0.39
N ALA A 114 -4.37 6.12 0.35
CA ALA A 114 -4.74 4.81 -0.18
C ALA A 114 -4.29 4.66 -1.64
N GLN A 115 -4.54 5.67 -2.48
CA GLN A 115 -4.10 5.67 -3.88
C GLN A 115 -2.57 5.63 -4.02
N LYS A 116 -1.84 6.43 -3.21
CA LYS A 116 -0.37 6.45 -3.20
C LYS A 116 0.21 5.11 -2.74
N SER A 117 -0.44 4.43 -1.81
CA SER A 117 -0.07 3.09 -1.32
C SER A 117 -0.52 1.96 -2.27
N GLY A 118 -1.10 2.26 -3.43
CA GLY A 118 -1.54 1.26 -4.42
C GLY A 118 -2.85 0.55 -4.09
N TYR A 119 -3.61 1.08 -3.12
CA TYR A 119 -4.94 0.59 -2.75
C TYR A 119 -6.04 1.23 -3.59
N GLN A 120 -7.12 0.48 -3.78
CA GLN A 120 -8.34 0.98 -4.40
C GLN A 120 -9.25 1.57 -3.31
N ALA A 121 -9.39 2.90 -3.32
CA ALA A 121 -10.36 3.60 -2.48
C ALA A 121 -11.69 3.82 -3.24
N SER A 122 -12.82 3.51 -2.62
CA SER A 122 -14.15 3.76 -3.16
C SER A 122 -15.08 4.31 -2.08
N LEU A 123 -15.64 5.50 -2.33
CA LEU A 123 -16.62 6.15 -1.46
C LEU A 123 -17.95 5.36 -1.52
N LEU A 124 -18.40 4.86 -0.38
CA LEU A 124 -19.68 4.15 -0.25
C LEU A 124 -20.81 5.11 0.09
N ASP A 125 -20.55 6.03 1.02
CA ASP A 125 -21.55 6.94 1.55
C ASP A 125 -20.89 8.25 1.97
N ARG A 126 -21.63 9.35 1.84
CA ARG A 126 -21.18 10.71 2.19
C ARG A 126 -22.38 11.56 2.57
N SER A 127 -22.30 12.18 3.75
CA SER A 127 -23.22 13.21 4.22
C SER A 127 -22.48 14.53 4.31
N ASP A 128 -22.81 15.47 3.43
CA ASP A 128 -22.31 16.83 3.50
C ASP A 128 -23.01 17.63 4.63
N ASN A 129 -22.32 18.64 5.14
CA ASN A 129 -22.90 19.65 6.03
C ASN A 129 -23.45 20.81 5.19
N GLU A 130 -24.47 21.52 5.70
CA GLU A 130 -25.11 22.62 4.97
C GLU A 130 -24.20 23.85 4.81
N GLU A 131 -23.27 24.07 5.74
CA GLU A 131 -22.40 25.25 5.76
C GLU A 131 -21.02 24.95 5.16
N ALA A 132 -20.29 23.95 5.69
CA ALA A 132 -19.01 23.52 5.13
C ALA A 132 -18.62 22.10 5.58
N GLY A 133 -17.85 21.39 4.75
CA GLY A 133 -17.31 20.07 5.05
C GLY A 133 -18.35 18.94 5.07
N ILE A 134 -18.07 17.88 5.83
CA ILE A 134 -18.92 16.67 5.90
C ILE A 134 -19.35 16.37 7.34
N ASN A 135 -20.58 15.86 7.50
CA ASN A 135 -21.03 15.23 8.75
C ASN A 135 -20.42 13.83 8.90
N SER A 136 -20.41 13.05 7.80
CA SER A 136 -19.78 11.73 7.77
C SER A 136 -19.44 11.29 6.36
N ALA A 137 -18.52 10.34 6.23
CA ALA A 137 -18.26 9.60 5.00
C ALA A 137 -17.74 8.20 5.29
N THR A 138 -18.15 7.23 4.48
CA THR A 138 -17.66 5.85 4.52
C THR A 138 -16.95 5.51 3.23
N VAL A 139 -15.73 4.99 3.33
CA VAL A 139 -14.88 4.58 2.21
C VAL A 139 -14.46 3.12 2.40
N THR A 140 -14.48 2.37 1.30
CA THR A 140 -13.81 1.06 1.23
C THR A 140 -12.39 1.24 0.69
N ILE A 141 -11.43 0.61 1.36
CA ILE A 141 -10.03 0.54 0.92
C ILE A 141 -9.74 -0.92 0.62
N ARG A 142 -9.50 -1.24 -0.65
CA ARG A 142 -9.24 -2.61 -1.11
C ARG A 142 -7.81 -2.75 -1.60
N GLY A 143 -7.09 -3.69 -1.01
CA GLY A 143 -5.74 -4.06 -1.38
C GLY A 143 -5.22 -5.13 -0.43
N PRO A 144 -4.09 -5.78 -0.75
CA PRO A 144 -3.41 -6.63 0.20
C PRO A 144 -2.96 -5.79 1.40
N MET A 145 -3.29 -6.21 2.64
CA MET A 145 -2.86 -5.50 3.86
C MET A 145 -3.37 -4.05 3.97
N ALA A 146 -4.61 -3.81 3.52
CA ALA A 146 -5.25 -2.50 3.44
C ALA A 146 -5.90 -2.01 4.74
#